data_AF-R1D2J5-F1
#
_entry.id   AF-R1D2J5-F1
#
_cell.length_a   1.000
_cell.length_b   1.000
_cell.length_c   1.000
_cell.angle_alpha   90.00
_cell.angle_beta   90.00
_cell.angle_gamma   90.00
#
_symmetry.space_group_name_H-M   'P 1'
#
loop_
_entity.id
_entity.type
_entity.pdbx_description
1 polymer ?
#
loop_
_entity_poly.entity_id
_entity_poly.type
_entity_poly.pdbx_seq_one_letter_code
_entity_poly.pdbx_strand_id
1 'polypeptide(L)'
;MPRTTRASRTWFISGWPVTVSAGHAVLPEGITHLPDGAFKSRTLGLVAVSCPSSLISIGARSFHGCTALTSISLPAGLQSIGYRAFDGCSSLTNLSLPDGLTAIGGQAFHRCSSLTVISLPQSLASVGDWAFEDCVSLASVTFPSGLACLGNGAFHRCSGLTAIDLPAGLTYLGHDAFHGASSLSRKSNDLQTETIIACAITSMPSAYEVGEVS
;
A
#
# COMPACT_ATOMS: atom_id res chain seq x y z
N MET A 1 -4.33 16.41 39.70
CA MET A 1 -3.25 16.72 38.73
C MET A 1 -3.83 16.59 37.32
N PRO A 2 -4.19 17.67 36.61
CA PRO A 2 -4.61 17.52 35.23
C PRO A 2 -3.38 17.21 34.36
N ARG A 3 -3.49 16.14 33.55
CA ARG A 3 -2.46 15.72 32.60
C ARG A 3 -2.16 16.89 31.65
N THR A 4 -0.88 17.20 31.51
CA THR A 4 -0.34 18.16 30.55
C THR A 4 -0.93 17.91 29.16
N THR A 5 -1.70 18.86 28.65
CA THR A 5 -2.05 18.92 27.22
C THR A 5 -0.73 19.05 26.46
N ARG A 6 -0.38 18.02 25.69
CA ARG A 6 0.84 18.03 24.88
C ARG A 6 0.73 19.17 23.86
N ALA A 7 1.54 20.21 24.03
CA ALA A 7 1.49 21.42 23.20
C ALA A 7 1.51 21.07 21.70
N SER A 8 0.62 21.70 20.93
CA SER A 8 0.64 21.63 19.47
C SER A 8 1.92 22.27 18.94
N ARG A 9 2.55 21.64 17.97
CA ARG A 9 3.74 22.17 17.26
C ARG A 9 3.47 22.25 15.77
N THR A 10 4.06 23.23 15.10
CA THR A 10 3.96 23.35 13.64
C THR A 10 5.22 22.79 13.00
N TRP A 11 5.07 21.89 12.04
CA TRP A 11 6.14 21.44 11.17
C TRP A 11 6.08 22.20 9.86
N PHE A 12 7.22 22.68 9.38
CA PHE A 12 7.32 23.23 8.02
C PHE A 12 7.73 22.11 7.08
N ILE A 13 6.76 21.64 6.29
CA ILE A 13 6.96 20.57 5.32
C ILE A 13 6.85 21.19 3.94
N SER A 14 7.98 21.29 3.23
CA SER A 14 8.05 21.88 1.89
C SER A 14 7.40 23.27 1.76
N GLY A 15 7.56 24.09 2.81
CA GLY A 15 7.01 25.44 2.86
C GLY A 15 5.60 25.55 3.45
N TRP A 16 4.92 24.43 3.73
CA TRP A 16 3.59 24.46 4.34
C TRP A 16 3.62 24.30 5.86
N PRO A 17 2.79 25.08 6.59
CA PRO A 17 2.61 24.92 8.03
C PRO A 17 1.69 23.73 8.32
N VAL A 18 2.26 22.62 8.76
CA VAL A 18 1.53 21.43 9.19
C VAL A 18 1.37 21.46 10.71
N THR A 19 0.14 21.54 11.19
CA THR A 19 -0.14 21.53 12.63
C THR A 19 -0.07 20.10 13.15
N VAL A 20 0.72 19.86 14.20
CA VAL A 20 0.86 18.55 14.84
C VAL A 20 0.50 18.64 16.32
N SER A 21 -0.58 17.99 16.72
CA SER A 21 -1.03 17.90 18.12
C SER A 21 -1.08 16.45 18.57
N ALA A 22 -0.45 16.12 19.69
CA ALA A 22 -0.35 14.74 20.19
C ALA A 22 0.17 13.68 19.18
N GLY A 23 0.81 14.10 18.08
CA GLY A 23 1.30 13.24 17.01
C GLY A 23 0.34 13.08 15.84
N HIS A 24 -0.83 13.71 15.88
CA HIS A 24 -1.73 13.85 14.74
C HIS A 24 -1.33 15.08 13.93
N ALA A 25 -0.94 14.88 12.67
CA ALA A 25 -0.65 15.94 11.72
C ALA A 25 -1.89 16.29 10.89
N VAL A 26 -2.21 17.58 10.83
CA VAL A 26 -3.27 18.13 9.98
C VAL A 26 -2.61 18.95 8.88
N LEU A 27 -2.72 18.47 7.65
CA LEU A 27 -2.20 19.17 6.47
C LEU A 27 -3.15 20.33 6.11
N PRO A 28 -2.62 21.52 5.76
CA PRO A 28 -3.46 22.66 5.42
C PRO A 28 -4.19 22.45 4.09
N GLU A 29 -5.37 23.05 3.95
CA GLU A 29 -6.12 23.09 2.69
C GLU A 29 -5.34 23.83 1.59
N GLY A 30 -5.62 23.48 0.33
CA GLY A 30 -4.94 23.99 -0.86
C GLY A 30 -3.70 23.20 -1.25
N ILE A 31 -3.21 22.27 -0.40
CA ILE A 31 -2.18 21.31 -0.82
C ILE A 31 -2.82 20.31 -1.78
N THR A 32 -2.42 20.40 -3.05
CA THR A 32 -2.86 19.46 -4.10
C THR A 32 -1.90 18.29 -4.29
N HIS A 33 -0.63 18.45 -3.95
CA HIS A 33 0.41 17.45 -4.17
C HIS A 33 1.30 17.39 -2.93
N LEU A 34 1.41 16.23 -2.31
CA LEU A 34 2.40 16.01 -1.25
C LEU A 34 3.73 15.63 -1.91
N PRO A 35 4.82 16.38 -1.71
CA PRO A 35 6.06 16.17 -2.42
C PRO A 35 6.80 14.95 -1.88
N ASP A 36 7.80 14.54 -2.65
CA ASP A 36 8.67 13.44 -2.31
C ASP A 36 9.32 13.64 -0.95
N GLY A 37 9.25 12.61 -0.11
CA GLY A 37 9.90 12.61 1.20
C GLY A 37 9.31 13.56 2.24
N ALA A 38 8.12 14.15 2.02
CA ALA A 38 7.51 15.17 2.89
C ALA A 38 7.60 14.87 4.41
N PHE A 39 7.25 13.66 4.83
CA PHE A 39 7.31 13.14 6.20
C PHE A 39 8.31 12.00 6.38
N LYS A 40 9.27 11.83 5.45
CA LYS A 40 10.25 10.73 5.49
C LYS A 40 10.94 10.62 6.85
N SER A 41 11.01 9.39 7.35
CA SER A 41 11.70 8.95 8.57
C SER A 41 11.23 9.68 9.84
N ARG A 42 9.99 10.17 9.86
CA ARG A 42 9.34 10.69 11.09
C ARG A 42 8.91 9.52 11.98
N THR A 43 9.88 8.78 12.50
CA THR A 43 9.70 7.56 13.31
C THR A 43 9.12 7.82 14.69
N LEU A 44 9.27 9.06 15.22
CA LEU A 44 8.78 9.44 16.54
C LEU A 44 7.82 10.63 16.45
N GLY A 45 6.56 10.36 16.79
CA GLY A 45 5.54 11.39 17.00
C GLY A 45 4.79 11.84 15.75
N LEU A 46 4.78 11.05 14.67
CA LEU A 46 3.72 11.07 13.66
C LEU A 46 2.91 9.78 13.81
N VAL A 47 1.71 9.90 14.37
CA VAL A 47 0.82 8.79 14.71
C VAL A 47 -0.39 8.75 13.79
N ALA A 48 -0.92 9.91 13.42
CA ALA A 48 -2.04 10.03 12.51
C ALA A 48 -1.83 11.19 11.54
N VAL A 49 -2.44 11.11 10.37
CA VAL A 49 -2.41 12.18 9.36
C VAL A 49 -3.83 12.44 8.84
N SER A 50 -4.24 13.70 8.83
CA SER A 50 -5.44 14.18 8.12
C SER A 50 -5.02 14.95 6.88
N CYS A 51 -5.27 14.38 5.72
CA CYS A 51 -5.05 15.03 4.44
C CYS A 51 -6.22 15.97 4.09
N PRO A 52 -5.96 17.10 3.43
CA PRO A 52 -6.99 18.04 3.03
C PRO A 52 -7.80 17.48 1.86
N SER A 53 -9.02 17.96 1.68
CA SER A 53 -9.91 17.54 0.57
C SER A 53 -9.32 17.82 -0.82
N SER A 54 -8.42 18.80 -0.90
CA SER A 54 -7.74 19.25 -2.10
C SER A 54 -6.57 18.39 -2.57
N LEU A 55 -6.11 17.40 -1.77
CA LEU A 55 -4.94 16.58 -2.10
C LEU A 55 -5.28 15.55 -3.20
N ILE A 56 -4.52 15.61 -4.29
CA ILE A 56 -4.69 14.79 -5.51
C ILE A 56 -3.62 13.69 -5.59
N SER A 57 -2.42 13.92 -5.07
CA SER A 57 -1.35 12.92 -5.12
C SER A 57 -0.43 12.92 -3.91
N ILE A 58 0.11 11.74 -3.61
CA ILE A 58 1.17 11.53 -2.61
C ILE A 58 2.45 11.14 -3.34
N GLY A 59 3.50 11.93 -3.14
CA GLY A 59 4.81 11.75 -3.77
C GLY A 59 5.58 10.51 -3.29
N ALA A 60 6.72 10.29 -3.92
CA ALA A 60 7.58 9.16 -3.61
C ALA A 60 8.16 9.30 -2.20
N ARG A 61 8.15 8.22 -1.43
CA ARG A 61 8.72 8.17 -0.07
C ARG A 61 8.12 9.19 0.91
N SER A 62 6.94 9.78 0.64
CA SER A 62 6.39 10.86 1.46
C SER A 62 6.21 10.47 2.93
N PHE A 63 5.88 9.23 3.26
CA PHE A 63 5.78 8.70 4.63
C PHE A 63 6.76 7.53 4.88
N HIS A 64 7.80 7.39 4.05
CA HIS A 64 8.77 6.30 4.17
C HIS A 64 9.40 6.26 5.57
N GLY A 65 9.30 5.13 6.27
CA GLY A 65 9.86 4.93 7.60
C GLY A 65 9.09 5.65 8.71
N CYS A 66 7.84 6.08 8.50
CA CYS A 66 6.96 6.56 9.57
C CYS A 66 6.44 5.39 10.41
N THR A 67 7.33 4.76 11.18
CA THR A 67 7.06 3.51 11.92
C THR A 67 5.99 3.65 13.01
N ALA A 68 5.70 4.87 13.49
CA ALA A 68 4.67 5.14 14.49
C ALA A 68 3.30 5.51 13.88
N LEU A 69 3.18 5.65 12.55
CA LEU A 69 1.93 6.01 11.88
C LEU A 69 0.95 4.84 11.95
N THR A 70 -0.19 5.03 12.63
CA THR A 70 -1.23 4.01 12.81
C THR A 70 -2.44 4.23 11.92
N SER A 71 -2.70 5.48 11.51
CA SER A 71 -3.82 5.82 10.64
C SER A 71 -3.51 7.01 9.73
N ILE A 72 -4.14 7.02 8.56
CA ILE A 72 -4.14 8.16 7.65
C ILE A 72 -5.53 8.31 7.03
N SER A 73 -6.07 9.52 7.06
CA SER A 73 -7.30 9.86 6.37
C SER A 73 -6.94 10.40 4.98
N LEU A 74 -7.18 9.57 3.97
CA LEU A 74 -6.99 9.93 2.55
C LEU A 74 -8.27 10.59 2.02
N PRO A 75 -8.17 11.66 1.22
CA PRO A 75 -9.34 12.35 0.68
C PRO A 75 -9.89 11.64 -0.54
N ALA A 76 -11.20 11.79 -0.78
CA ALA A 76 -11.90 11.15 -1.89
C ALA A 76 -11.33 11.50 -3.29
N GLY A 77 -10.73 12.69 -3.43
CA GLY A 77 -10.13 13.17 -4.68
C GLY A 77 -8.70 12.70 -4.94
N LEU A 78 -8.11 11.89 -4.06
CA LEU A 78 -6.75 11.37 -4.25
C LEU A 78 -6.72 10.36 -5.41
N GLN A 79 -5.83 10.60 -6.37
CA GLN A 79 -5.72 9.82 -7.61
C GLN A 79 -4.48 8.91 -7.65
N SER A 80 -3.41 9.26 -6.94
CA SER A 80 -2.16 8.47 -6.99
C SER A 80 -1.36 8.45 -5.69
N ILE A 81 -0.73 7.29 -5.45
CA ILE A 81 0.23 7.05 -4.36
C ILE A 81 1.57 6.65 -4.99
N GLY A 82 2.61 7.43 -4.71
CA GLY A 82 3.92 7.29 -5.33
C GLY A 82 4.77 6.11 -4.83
N TYR A 83 5.91 5.92 -5.49
CA TYR A 83 6.89 4.91 -5.16
C TYR A 83 7.34 4.99 -3.70
N ARG A 84 7.25 3.88 -2.95
CA ARG A 84 7.63 3.80 -1.52
C ARG A 84 6.91 4.79 -0.60
N ALA A 85 5.74 5.32 -0.98
CA ALA A 85 5.07 6.38 -0.23
C ALA A 85 4.89 6.05 1.27
N PHE A 86 4.55 4.82 1.62
CA PHE A 86 4.36 4.31 2.99
C PHE A 86 5.31 3.15 3.34
N ASP A 87 6.42 3.01 2.60
CA ASP A 87 7.41 1.94 2.84
C ASP A 87 7.93 2.01 4.29
N GLY A 88 7.75 0.93 5.06
CA GLY A 88 8.15 0.83 6.45
C GLY A 88 7.22 1.52 7.45
N CYS A 89 5.98 1.87 7.07
CA CYS A 89 4.92 2.26 8.01
C CYS A 89 4.39 1.03 8.77
N SER A 90 5.26 0.43 9.60
CA SER A 90 5.02 -0.88 10.24
C SER A 90 3.86 -0.91 11.23
N SER A 91 3.43 0.24 11.78
CA SER A 91 2.28 0.34 12.69
C SER A 91 0.95 0.67 11.99
N LEU A 92 0.94 0.85 10.67
CA LEU A 92 -0.26 1.26 9.93
C LEU A 92 -1.27 0.11 9.90
N THR A 93 -2.41 0.30 10.58
CA THR A 93 -3.48 -0.71 10.68
C THR A 93 -4.75 -0.27 9.96
N ASN A 94 -5.06 1.03 9.99
CA ASN A 94 -6.28 1.59 9.43
C ASN A 94 -5.95 2.38 8.17
N LEU A 95 -6.21 1.76 7.02
CA LEU A 95 -6.04 2.37 5.70
C LEU A 95 -7.30 2.12 4.86
N SER A 96 -8.00 3.21 4.53
CA SER A 96 -9.08 3.21 3.55
C SER A 96 -8.59 3.93 2.31
N LEU A 97 -8.53 3.21 1.18
CA LEU A 97 -8.16 3.78 -0.11
C LEU A 97 -9.41 4.45 -0.72
N PRO A 98 -9.27 5.68 -1.27
CA PRO A 98 -10.41 6.39 -1.84
C PRO A 98 -10.81 5.86 -3.21
N ASP A 99 -12.10 5.94 -3.54
CA ASP A 99 -12.68 5.40 -4.77
C ASP A 99 -12.08 5.97 -6.07
N GLY A 100 -11.50 7.17 -6.02
CA GLY A 100 -10.85 7.83 -7.16
C GLY A 100 -9.39 7.46 -7.41
N LEU A 101 -8.80 6.59 -6.58
CA LEU A 101 -7.40 6.20 -6.69
C LEU A 101 -7.17 5.25 -7.87
N THR A 102 -6.41 5.72 -8.88
CA THR A 102 -6.18 4.98 -10.12
C THR A 102 -4.85 4.24 -10.16
N ALA A 103 -3.87 4.65 -9.36
CA ALA A 103 -2.54 4.04 -9.34
C ALA A 103 -1.88 3.95 -7.94
N ILE A 104 -1.29 2.78 -7.66
CA ILE A 104 -0.41 2.52 -6.52
C ILE A 104 0.99 2.21 -7.05
N GLY A 105 1.98 3.03 -6.70
CA GLY A 105 3.35 2.87 -7.13
C GLY A 105 4.06 1.66 -6.53
N GLY A 106 5.21 1.30 -7.11
CA GLY A 106 6.03 0.20 -6.60
C GLY A 106 6.46 0.42 -5.15
N GLN A 107 6.46 -0.65 -4.36
CA GLN A 107 6.80 -0.65 -2.93
C GLN A 107 5.98 0.34 -2.08
N ALA A 108 4.83 0.84 -2.55
CA ALA A 108 4.08 1.91 -1.89
C ALA A 108 3.72 1.60 -0.43
N PHE A 109 3.44 0.35 -0.09
CA PHE A 109 3.12 -0.14 1.25
C PHE A 109 4.05 -1.28 1.69
N HIS A 110 5.25 -1.36 1.12
CA HIS A 110 6.25 -2.37 1.49
C HIS A 110 6.53 -2.30 3.00
N ARG A 111 6.54 -3.44 3.69
CA ARG A 111 6.72 -3.56 5.16
C ARG A 111 5.71 -2.80 6.01
N CYS A 112 4.48 -2.61 5.52
CA CYS A 112 3.32 -2.24 6.36
C CYS A 112 2.84 -3.45 7.18
N SER A 113 3.69 -3.96 8.09
CA SER A 113 3.52 -5.26 8.75
C SER A 113 2.29 -5.41 9.64
N SER A 114 1.68 -4.30 10.08
CA SER A 114 0.44 -4.32 10.89
C SER A 114 -0.84 -4.15 10.06
N LEU A 115 -0.75 -3.94 8.74
CA LEU A 115 -1.93 -3.82 7.89
C LEU A 115 -2.62 -5.18 7.81
N THR A 116 -3.90 -5.26 8.17
CA THR A 116 -4.63 -6.53 8.28
C THR A 116 -5.60 -6.79 7.13
N VAL A 117 -6.23 -5.74 6.61
CA VAL A 117 -7.19 -5.81 5.50
C VAL A 117 -6.96 -4.62 4.59
N ILE A 118 -7.09 -4.84 3.29
CA ILE A 118 -7.17 -3.74 2.34
C ILE A 118 -8.22 -4.00 1.26
N SER A 119 -9.03 -2.98 1.01
CA SER A 119 -9.97 -2.94 -0.12
C SER A 119 -9.39 -2.03 -1.19
N LEU A 120 -9.07 -2.60 -2.35
CA LEU A 120 -8.60 -1.84 -3.49
C LEU A 120 -9.80 -1.20 -4.22
N PRO A 121 -9.73 0.09 -4.57
CA PRO A 121 -10.88 0.84 -5.12
C PRO A 121 -11.21 0.43 -6.56
N GLN A 122 -12.48 0.56 -6.97
CA GLN A 122 -12.94 0.11 -8.29
C GLN A 122 -12.25 0.81 -9.48
N SER A 123 -11.73 2.02 -9.28
CA SER A 123 -11.00 2.76 -10.32
C SER A 123 -9.54 2.36 -10.48
N LEU A 124 -9.02 1.50 -9.60
CA LEU A 124 -7.61 1.11 -9.60
C LEU A 124 -7.31 0.21 -10.80
N ALA A 125 -6.45 0.69 -11.70
CA ALA A 125 -6.09 -0.04 -12.91
C ALA A 125 -4.87 -0.97 -12.71
N SER A 126 -3.96 -0.59 -11.80
CA SER A 126 -2.71 -1.31 -11.59
C SER A 126 -2.16 -1.19 -10.17
N VAL A 127 -1.53 -2.25 -9.68
CA VAL A 127 -0.70 -2.27 -8.47
C VAL A 127 0.76 -2.47 -8.89
N GLY A 128 1.66 -1.58 -8.46
CA GLY A 128 3.08 -1.64 -8.81
C GLY A 128 3.85 -2.80 -8.16
N ASP A 129 5.07 -3.02 -8.63
CA ASP A 129 5.95 -4.08 -8.15
C ASP A 129 6.22 -3.95 -6.64
N TRP A 130 6.16 -5.07 -5.91
CA TRP A 130 6.40 -5.16 -4.47
C TRP A 130 5.53 -4.23 -3.61
N ALA A 131 4.40 -3.74 -4.13
CA ALA A 131 3.58 -2.72 -3.47
C ALA A 131 3.19 -3.06 -2.03
N PHE A 132 2.89 -4.32 -1.73
CA PHE A 132 2.53 -4.84 -0.41
C PHE A 132 3.50 -5.92 0.08
N GLU A 133 4.73 -5.97 -0.45
CA GLU A 133 5.72 -6.94 0.02
C GLU A 133 5.95 -6.82 1.54
N ASP A 134 6.10 -7.96 2.23
CA ASP A 134 6.30 -8.06 3.69
C ASP A 134 5.13 -7.46 4.53
N CYS A 135 3.91 -7.35 3.98
CA CYS A 135 2.70 -7.08 4.77
C CYS A 135 2.23 -8.35 5.50
N VAL A 136 3.04 -8.83 6.45
CA VAL A 136 2.89 -10.15 7.08
C VAL A 136 1.57 -10.39 7.82
N SER A 137 0.89 -9.33 8.29
CA SER A 137 -0.42 -9.43 8.96
C SER A 137 -1.62 -9.30 8.01
N LEU A 138 -1.39 -9.05 6.71
CA LEU A 138 -2.44 -8.81 5.74
C LEU A 138 -3.20 -10.11 5.50
N ALA A 139 -4.39 -10.23 6.08
CA ALA A 139 -5.20 -11.44 6.08
C ALA A 139 -6.16 -11.54 4.88
N SER A 140 -6.58 -10.39 4.33
CA SER A 140 -7.55 -10.29 3.25
C SER A 140 -7.28 -9.07 2.36
N VAL A 141 -7.45 -9.27 1.06
CA VAL A 141 -7.39 -8.24 0.03
C VAL A 141 -8.64 -8.37 -0.85
N THR A 142 -9.37 -7.29 -1.05
CA THR A 142 -10.45 -7.23 -2.05
C THR A 142 -9.95 -6.54 -3.30
N PHE A 143 -9.98 -7.25 -4.44
CA PHE A 143 -9.56 -6.74 -5.73
C PHE A 143 -10.73 -6.09 -6.49
N PRO A 144 -10.50 -5.01 -7.26
CA PRO A 144 -11.53 -4.42 -8.09
C PRO A 144 -11.67 -5.19 -9.40
N SER A 145 -12.89 -5.24 -9.92
CA SER A 145 -13.22 -6.03 -11.13
C SER A 145 -12.43 -5.61 -12.37
N GLY A 146 -12.09 -4.31 -12.47
CA GLY A 146 -11.34 -3.72 -13.58
C GLY A 146 -9.82 -3.71 -13.42
N LEU A 147 -9.26 -4.37 -12.41
CA LEU A 147 -7.82 -4.41 -12.21
C LEU A 147 -7.13 -5.19 -13.34
N ALA A 148 -6.28 -4.52 -14.10
CA ALA A 148 -5.63 -5.12 -15.26
C ALA A 148 -4.26 -5.73 -14.93
N CYS A 149 -3.54 -5.14 -13.98
CA CYS A 149 -2.13 -5.49 -13.70
C CYS A 149 -1.80 -5.59 -12.21
N LEU A 150 -1.18 -6.70 -11.83
CA LEU A 150 -0.47 -6.89 -10.56
C LEU A 150 1.02 -7.00 -10.82
N GLY A 151 1.83 -6.11 -10.26
CA GLY A 151 3.28 -6.09 -10.44
C GLY A 151 3.99 -7.29 -9.83
N ASN A 152 5.28 -7.43 -10.16
CA ASN A 152 6.15 -8.48 -9.63
C ASN A 152 6.22 -8.39 -8.11
N GLY A 153 6.05 -9.51 -7.42
CA GLY A 153 6.11 -9.57 -5.96
C GLY A 153 5.08 -8.68 -5.24
N ALA A 154 3.99 -8.26 -5.89
CA ALA A 154 3.05 -7.27 -5.33
C ALA A 154 2.55 -7.60 -3.92
N PHE A 155 2.39 -8.88 -3.57
CA PHE A 155 2.04 -9.41 -2.25
C PHE A 155 3.05 -10.47 -1.77
N HIS A 156 4.32 -10.32 -2.15
CA HIS A 156 5.41 -11.19 -1.73
C HIS A 156 5.55 -11.20 -0.21
N ARG A 157 5.66 -12.38 0.39
CA ARG A 157 5.76 -12.61 1.85
C ARG A 157 4.59 -12.04 2.66
N CYS A 158 3.41 -11.89 2.07
CA CYS A 158 2.16 -11.66 2.80
C CYS A 158 1.70 -12.97 3.50
N SER A 159 2.46 -13.44 4.48
CA SER A 159 2.26 -14.74 5.13
C SER A 159 0.92 -14.87 5.86
N GLY A 160 0.27 -13.77 6.21
CA GLY A 160 -1.06 -13.74 6.83
C GLY A 160 -2.21 -13.93 5.85
N LEU A 161 -1.99 -13.80 4.54
CA LEU A 161 -3.05 -13.82 3.54
C LEU A 161 -3.66 -15.22 3.44
N THR A 162 -4.97 -15.34 3.65
CA THR A 162 -5.63 -16.66 3.82
C THR A 162 -6.43 -17.13 2.60
N ALA A 163 -6.95 -16.17 1.83
CA ALA A 163 -7.73 -16.40 0.63
C ALA A 163 -7.52 -15.25 -0.35
N ILE A 164 -7.74 -15.53 -1.63
CA ILE A 164 -7.65 -14.55 -2.71
C ILE A 164 -8.65 -14.87 -3.81
N ASP A 165 -9.39 -13.83 -4.22
CA ASP A 165 -10.24 -13.85 -5.39
C ASP A 165 -9.65 -12.91 -6.43
N LEU A 166 -9.00 -13.46 -7.46
CA LEU A 166 -8.42 -12.65 -8.52
C LEU A 166 -9.52 -12.09 -9.44
N PRO A 167 -9.40 -10.84 -9.89
CA PRO A 167 -10.41 -10.24 -10.77
C PRO A 167 -10.34 -10.85 -12.17
N ALA A 168 -11.51 -11.11 -12.77
CA ALA A 168 -11.59 -11.68 -14.12
C ALA A 168 -10.94 -10.80 -15.21
N GLY A 169 -10.81 -9.49 -14.97
CA GLY A 169 -10.14 -8.55 -15.87
C GLY A 169 -8.61 -8.54 -15.78
N LEU A 170 -8.00 -9.39 -14.95
CA LEU A 170 -6.54 -9.40 -14.75
C LEU A 170 -5.84 -9.92 -16.00
N THR A 171 -5.07 -9.05 -16.66
CA THR A 171 -4.30 -9.37 -17.87
C THR A 171 -2.83 -9.67 -17.60
N TYR A 172 -2.31 -9.16 -16.49
CA TYR A 172 -0.92 -9.35 -16.08
C TYR A 172 -0.83 -9.68 -14.59
N LEU A 173 -0.16 -10.80 -14.31
CA LEU A 173 0.23 -11.21 -12.97
C LEU A 173 1.75 -11.33 -12.94
N GLY A 174 2.40 -10.45 -12.17
CA GLY A 174 3.85 -10.42 -12.04
C GLY A 174 4.41 -11.68 -11.39
N HIS A 175 5.69 -11.93 -11.67
CA HIS A 175 6.43 -13.04 -11.08
C HIS A 175 6.46 -12.89 -9.55
N ASP A 176 6.36 -14.02 -8.84
CA ASP A 176 6.36 -14.08 -7.37
C ASP A 176 5.30 -13.19 -6.69
N ALA A 177 4.23 -12.76 -7.40
CA ALA A 177 3.23 -11.83 -6.86
C ALA A 177 2.62 -12.26 -5.51
N PHE A 178 2.52 -13.56 -5.23
CA PHE A 178 2.08 -14.08 -3.93
C PHE A 178 3.09 -15.06 -3.30
N HIS A 179 4.35 -15.04 -3.74
CA HIS A 179 5.35 -15.95 -3.21
C HIS A 179 5.55 -15.70 -1.70
N GLY A 180 5.60 -16.76 -0.90
CA GLY A 180 5.72 -16.65 0.55
C GLY A 180 4.43 -16.25 1.29
N ALA A 181 3.28 -16.15 0.59
CA ALA A 181 1.97 -16.05 1.23
C ALA A 181 1.53 -17.43 1.78
N SER A 182 2.23 -17.90 2.80
CA SER A 182 2.18 -19.29 3.31
C SER A 182 0.83 -19.71 3.92
N SER A 183 -0.04 -18.76 4.27
CA SER A 183 -1.38 -19.07 4.80
C SER A 183 -2.47 -19.17 3.74
N LEU A 184 -2.14 -18.94 2.46
CA LEU A 184 -3.10 -19.07 1.37
C LEU A 184 -3.56 -20.51 1.27
N SER A 185 -4.81 -20.74 1.68
CA SER A 185 -5.44 -22.04 1.53
C SER A 185 -5.82 -22.26 0.07
N ARG A 186 -5.50 -23.44 -0.48
CA ARG A 186 -6.04 -23.90 -1.76
C ARG A 186 -7.54 -24.11 -1.59
N LYS A 187 -8.33 -23.06 -1.81
CA LYS A 187 -9.78 -23.17 -1.92
C LYS A 187 -10.19 -22.51 -3.22
N SER A 188 -10.23 -23.27 -4.31
CA SER A 188 -10.98 -22.87 -5.49
C SER A 188 -11.65 -24.06 -6.19
N ASN A 189 -12.89 -23.83 -6.63
CA ASN A 189 -13.67 -24.70 -7.52
C ASN A 189 -13.46 -24.35 -9.01
N ASP A 190 -12.55 -23.43 -9.33
CA ASP A 190 -12.18 -23.01 -10.68
C ASP A 190 -10.72 -23.39 -11.01
N LEU A 191 -10.55 -24.07 -12.15
CA LEU A 191 -9.28 -24.60 -12.67
C LEU A 191 -8.24 -23.51 -12.98
N GLN A 192 -8.70 -22.31 -13.36
CA GLN A 192 -7.82 -21.15 -13.60
C GLN A 192 -7.15 -20.71 -12.29
N THR A 193 -7.93 -20.61 -11.22
CA THR A 193 -7.47 -20.19 -9.90
C THR A 193 -6.56 -21.22 -9.24
N GLU A 194 -6.79 -22.53 -9.40
CA GLU A 194 -5.88 -23.57 -8.89
C GLU A 194 -4.50 -23.52 -9.56
N THR A 195 -4.43 -23.24 -10.87
CA THR A 195 -3.14 -23.10 -11.60
C THR A 195 -2.41 -21.85 -11.16
N ILE A 196 -3.12 -20.73 -11.01
CA ILE A 196 -2.53 -19.45 -10.58
C ILE A 196 -2.08 -19.51 -9.11
N ILE A 197 -2.88 -20.09 -8.21
CA ILE A 197 -2.49 -20.31 -6.80
C ILE A 197 -1.30 -21.25 -6.72
N ALA A 198 -1.27 -22.33 -7.51
CA ALA A 198 -0.11 -23.23 -7.54
C ALA A 198 1.16 -22.49 -7.99
N CYS A 199 1.11 -21.73 -9.09
CA CYS A 199 2.25 -20.99 -9.62
C CYS A 199 2.67 -19.78 -8.76
N ALA A 200 1.74 -19.19 -8.01
CA ALA A 200 2.03 -18.07 -7.14
C ALA A 200 2.60 -18.49 -5.76
N ILE A 201 2.36 -19.74 -5.33
CA ILE A 201 2.90 -20.30 -4.06
C ILE A 201 4.24 -21.01 -4.28
N THR A 202 4.40 -21.76 -5.37
CA THR A 202 5.68 -22.38 -5.72
C THR A 202 6.39 -21.49 -6.72
N SER A 203 7.45 -20.80 -6.32
CA SER A 203 8.28 -19.97 -7.21
C SER A 203 8.33 -20.58 -8.61
N MET A 204 7.70 -19.93 -9.58
CA MET A 204 7.89 -20.36 -10.97
C MET A 204 9.39 -20.20 -11.27
N PRO A 205 10.10 -21.23 -11.77
CA PRO A 205 11.40 -20.99 -12.35
C PRO A 205 11.19 -19.97 -13.48
N SER A 206 12.04 -18.94 -13.51
CA SER A 206 12.04 -17.89 -14.51
C SER A 206 11.76 -18.45 -15.90
N ALA A 207 10.57 -18.21 -16.45
CA ALA A 207 10.27 -18.45 -17.85
C ALA A 207 10.97 -17.35 -18.67
N TYR A 208 12.29 -17.44 -18.73
CA TYR A 208 13.18 -16.70 -19.61
C TYR A 208 14.38 -17.59 -19.99
N GLU A 209 14.10 -18.81 -20.45
CA GLU A 209 15.00 -19.46 -21.41
C GLU A 209 14.42 -19.18 -22.81
N VAL A 210 14.90 -18.07 -23.36
CA VAL A 210 14.86 -17.76 -24.78
C VAL A 210 15.46 -18.94 -25.53
N GLY A 211 14.77 -19.37 -26.59
CA GLY A 211 15.14 -20.55 -27.34
C GLY A 211 16.58 -20.54 -27.86
N GLU A 212 17.26 -21.67 -27.71
CA GLU A 212 18.29 -22.07 -28.64
C GLU A 212 17.66 -23.00 -29.68
N VAL A 213 17.37 -22.41 -30.83
CA VAL A 213 17.42 -23.12 -32.10
C VAL A 213 18.88 -23.41 -32.41
N SER A 214 19.25 -24.68 -32.46
CA SER A 214 20.31 -25.24 -33.30
C SER A 214 20.05 -26.72 -33.53
#